data_AF-A0A9Q3DCI7-F1
#
_entry.id   AF-A0A9Q3DCI7-F1
#
_cell.length_a   1.000
_cell.length_b   1.000
_cell.length_c   1.000
_cell.angle_alpha   90.00
_cell.angle_beta   90.00
_cell.angle_gamma   90.00
#
_symmetry.space_group_name_H-M   'P 1'
#
loop_
_entity.id
_entity.type
_entity.pdbx_description
1 polymer ?
#
loop_
_entity_poly.entity_id
_entity_poly.type
_entity_poly.pdbx_seq_one_letter_code
_entity_poly.pdbx_strand_id
1 'polypeptide(L)'
;MKKSRYALTNAPLLLMPDWKLPFKLYIDAYGKGLGAALNKVQIVNDKPYEGPICFVSRQIKPTETRYGASQMDCLCLVLALEKLHYYLDGSVFKLITDFNAVKSLLNMKT
;
A
#
# COMPACT_ATOMS: atom_id res chain seq x y z
N MET A 1 14.44 10.06 -17.25
CA MET A 1 14.80 8.71 -17.77
C MET A 1 15.74 7.89 -16.86
N LYS A 2 16.72 8.46 -16.16
CA LYS A 2 17.68 7.67 -15.34
C LYS A 2 17.06 6.93 -14.14
N LYS A 3 16.07 7.51 -13.44
CA LYS A 3 15.42 6.88 -12.27
C LYS A 3 14.63 5.61 -12.60
N SER A 4 13.82 5.60 -13.66
CA SER A 4 13.02 4.43 -14.03
C SER A 4 13.89 3.24 -14.46
N ARG A 5 14.94 3.51 -15.25
CA ARG A 5 15.91 2.47 -15.63
C ARG A 5 16.60 1.88 -14.41
N TYR A 6 17.07 2.73 -13.49
CA TYR A 6 17.69 2.28 -12.25
C TYR A 6 16.74 1.44 -11.38
N ALA A 7 15.49 1.87 -11.22
CA ALA A 7 14.49 1.15 -10.44
C ALA A 7 14.15 -0.22 -11.02
N LEU A 8 14.08 -0.35 -12.35
CA LEU A 8 13.85 -1.64 -13.01
C LEU A 8 15.07 -2.57 -12.91
N THR A 9 16.29 -2.03 -13.02
CA THR A 9 17.52 -2.84 -12.92
C THR A 9 17.82 -3.28 -11.48
N ASN A 10 17.33 -2.54 -10.48
CA ASN A 10 17.53 -2.86 -9.06
C ASN A 10 16.20 -3.16 -8.35
N ALA A 11 15.20 -3.64 -9.09
CA ALA A 11 13.89 -3.94 -8.52
C ALA A 11 14.03 -5.07 -7.48
N PRO A 12 13.36 -4.96 -6.32
CA PRO A 12 13.33 -6.06 -5.36
C PRO A 12 12.60 -7.26 -5.97
N LEU A 13 12.99 -8.47 -5.56
CA LEU A 13 12.24 -9.68 -5.88
C LEU A 13 10.86 -9.61 -5.24
N LEU A 14 9.83 -9.86 -6.06
CA LEU A 14 8.46 -9.95 -5.57
C LEU A 14 8.22 -11.32 -4.93
N LEU A 15 7.48 -11.33 -3.83
CA LEU A 15 7.11 -12.53 -3.10
C LEU A 15 5.80 -13.11 -3.63
N MET A 16 5.69 -14.45 -3.61
CA MET A 16 4.43 -15.13 -3.92
C MET A 16 3.42 -14.89 -2.79
N PRO A 17 2.15 -14.53 -3.10
CA PRO A 17 1.10 -14.41 -2.09
C PRO A 17 0.90 -15.74 -1.35
N ASP A 18 0.62 -15.66 -0.05
CA ASP A 18 0.17 -16.79 0.77
C ASP A 18 -0.96 -16.29 1.68
N TRP A 19 -2.18 -16.72 1.39
CA TRP A 19 -3.38 -16.29 2.12
C TRP A 19 -3.46 -16.84 3.55
N LYS A 20 -2.56 -17.75 3.95
CA LYS A 20 -2.47 -18.22 5.34
C LYS A 20 -1.75 -17.23 6.26
N LEU A 21 -1.00 -16.29 5.68
CA LEU A 21 -0.20 -15.31 6.42
C LEU A 21 -0.81 -13.92 6.28
N PRO A 22 -0.75 -13.08 7.33
CA PRO A 22 -1.30 -11.74 7.27
C PRO A 22 -0.48 -10.86 6.33
N PHE A 23 -1.18 -10.11 5.48
CA PHE A 23 -0.56 -9.11 4.62
C PHE A 23 -0.25 -7.83 5.39
N LYS A 24 0.71 -7.05 4.88
CA LYS A 24 0.96 -5.67 5.31
C LYS A 24 0.71 -4.75 4.12
N LEU A 25 -0.23 -3.83 4.26
CA LEU A 25 -0.53 -2.84 3.24
C LEU A 25 0.10 -1.52 3.65
N TYR A 26 1.07 -1.05 2.88
CA TYR A 26 1.64 0.29 3.00
C TYR A 26 0.90 1.22 2.05
N ILE A 27 0.52 2.39 2.52
CA ILE A 27 -0.04 3.46 1.69
C ILE A 27 0.71 4.77 1.95
N ASP A 28 0.83 5.58 0.91
CA ASP A 28 1.39 6.93 0.99
C ASP A 28 0.76 7.81 -0.09
N ALA A 29 0.33 9.02 0.30
CA ALA A 29 -0.17 10.03 -0.59
C ALA A 29 0.61 11.32 -0.41
N TYR A 30 1.43 11.66 -1.41
CA TYR A 30 2.23 12.88 -1.36
C TYR A 30 2.25 13.62 -2.69
N GLY A 31 2.08 14.94 -2.61
CA GLY A 31 2.13 15.85 -3.75
C GLY A 31 1.09 15.51 -4.81
N LYS A 32 1.52 14.85 -5.90
CA LYS A 32 0.68 14.51 -7.06
C LYS A 32 0.48 13.01 -7.28
N GLY A 33 0.93 12.18 -6.36
CA GLY A 33 0.91 10.72 -6.49
C GLY A 33 0.22 10.06 -5.30
N LEU A 34 -0.49 8.98 -5.61
CA LEU A 34 -0.98 7.99 -4.65
C LEU A 34 -0.17 6.72 -4.85
N GLY A 35 0.28 6.10 -3.76
CA GLY A 35 1.11 4.91 -3.79
C GLY A 35 0.68 3.90 -2.73
N ALA A 36 0.72 2.63 -3.08
CA ALA A 36 0.55 1.54 -2.15
C ALA A 36 1.52 0.39 -2.45
N ALA A 37 1.96 -0.30 -1.41
CA ALA A 37 2.76 -1.52 -1.52
C ALA A 37 2.14 -2.60 -0.64
N LEU A 38 1.82 -3.75 -1.26
CA LEU A 38 1.38 -4.92 -0.55
C LEU A 38 2.60 -5.77 -0.24
N ASN A 39 2.86 -6.01 1.04
CA ASN A 39 3.98 -6.78 1.54
C ASN A 39 3.50 -8.00 2.32
N LYS A 40 4.40 -8.97 2.49
CA LYS A 40 4.24 -10.07 3.44
C LYS A 40 5.54 -10.35 4.16
N VAL A 41 5.43 -10.98 5.31
CA VAL A 41 6.57 -11.57 6.02
C VAL A 41 6.64 -13.04 5.67
N GLN A 42 7.81 -13.53 5.29
CA GLN A 42 8.09 -14.95 5.08
C GLN A 42 9.42 -15.33 5.74
N ILE A 43 9.65 -16.62 5.96
CA ILE A 43 10.93 -17.11 6.47
C ILE A 43 11.88 -17.35 5.29
N VAL A 44 13.04 -16.69 5.32
CA VAL A 44 14.15 -16.91 4.38
C VAL A 44 15.40 -17.18 5.22
N ASN A 45 16.06 -18.33 5.01
CA ASN A 45 17.23 -18.74 5.78
C ASN A 45 17.00 -18.65 7.30
N ASP A 46 15.88 -19.23 7.77
CA ASP A 46 15.44 -19.24 9.18
C ASP A 46 15.23 -17.86 9.82
N LYS A 47 15.11 -16.80 9.01
CA LYS A 47 14.87 -15.43 9.48
C LYS A 47 13.63 -14.82 8.84
N PRO A 48 12.85 -14.01 9.58
CA PRO A 48 11.74 -13.27 9.00
C PRO A 48 12.27 -12.22 8.03
N TYR A 49 11.81 -12.30 6.79
CA TYR A 49 12.06 -11.33 5.75
C TYR A 49 10.72 -10.76 5.29
N GLU A 50 10.61 -9.43 5.33
CA GLU A 50 9.48 -8.74 4.74
C GLU A 50 9.83 -8.34 3.30
N GLY A 51 8.97 -8.71 2.37
CA GLY A 51 9.14 -8.35 0.96
C GLY A 51 7.83 -7.96 0.28
N PRO A 52 7.93 -7.22 -0.83
CA PRO A 52 6.78 -6.78 -1.60
C PRO A 52 6.18 -7.92 -2.42
N ILE A 53 4.87 -7.97 -2.51
CA ILE A 53 4.10 -8.81 -3.44
C ILE A 53 3.71 -7.97 -4.65
N CYS A 54 3.24 -6.75 -4.42
CA CYS A 54 2.73 -5.88 -5.47
C CYS A 54 2.90 -4.41 -5.10
N PHE A 55 3.14 -3.57 -6.11
CA PHE A 55 3.15 -2.12 -5.99
C PHE A 55 2.02 -1.53 -6.85
N VAL A 56 1.30 -0.56 -6.30
CA VAL A 56 0.25 0.18 -6.98
C VAL A 56 0.58 1.66 -6.89
N SER A 57 0.46 2.37 -8.01
CA SER A 57 0.58 3.82 -8.01
C SER A 57 -0.37 4.45 -9.01
N ARG A 58 -0.84 5.66 -8.71
CA ARG A 58 -1.74 6.43 -9.57
C ARG A 58 -1.46 7.92 -9.42
N GLN A 59 -1.55 8.66 -10.51
CA GLN A 59 -1.57 10.13 -10.44
C GLN A 59 -2.93 10.65 -9.98
N ILE A 60 -2.91 11.72 -9.19
CA ILE A 60 -4.14 12.39 -8.75
C ILE A 60 -4.83 13.07 -9.93
N LYS A 61 -6.16 13.04 -9.95
CA LYS A 61 -6.99 13.72 -10.95
C LYS A 61 -7.08 15.21 -10.64
N PRO A 62 -7.34 16.09 -11.62
CA PRO A 62 -7.52 17.52 -11.38
C PRO A 62 -8.55 17.84 -10.29
N THR A 63 -9.63 17.06 -10.19
CA THR A 63 -10.66 17.21 -9.16
C THR A 63 -10.18 16.85 -7.76
N GLU A 64 -9.26 15.90 -7.65
CA GLU A 64 -8.69 15.41 -6.38
C GLU A 64 -7.62 16.37 -5.83
N THR A 65 -7.13 17.32 -6.64
CA THR A 65 -6.15 18.34 -6.19
C THR A 65 -6.66 19.26 -5.09
N ARG A 66 -7.99 19.32 -4.91
CA ARG A 66 -8.66 20.13 -3.88
C ARG A 66 -8.73 19.42 -2.53
N TYR A 67 -8.37 18.16 -2.47
CA TYR A 67 -8.40 17.38 -1.23
C TYR A 67 -7.27 17.79 -0.29
N GLY A 68 -7.61 17.93 0.99
CA GLY A 68 -6.61 18.08 2.04
C GLY A 68 -5.79 16.80 2.22
N ALA A 69 -4.65 16.87 2.90
CA ALA A 69 -3.77 15.72 3.15
C ALA A 69 -4.53 14.50 3.67
N SER A 70 -5.41 14.71 4.65
CA SER A 70 -6.24 13.67 5.24
C SER A 70 -7.18 12.97 4.25
N GLN A 71 -7.74 13.72 3.31
CA GLN A 71 -8.61 13.16 2.28
C GLN A 71 -7.80 12.42 1.21
N MET A 72 -6.57 12.87 0.94
CA MET A 72 -5.65 12.22 0.01
C MET A 72 -5.20 10.85 0.53
N ASP A 73 -4.89 10.75 1.82
CA ASP A 73 -4.53 9.47 2.44
C ASP A 73 -5.70 8.47 2.41
N CYS A 74 -6.92 8.93 2.73
CA CYS A 74 -8.13 8.12 2.60
C CYS A 74 -8.35 7.67 1.14
N LEU A 75 -8.17 8.57 0.17
CA LEU A 75 -8.28 8.25 -1.25
C LEU A 75 -7.23 7.21 -1.67
N CYS A 76 -6.02 7.27 -1.11
CA CYS A 76 -4.97 6.29 -1.34
C CYS A 76 -5.34 4.92 -0.79
N LEU A 77 -5.94 4.86 0.41
CA LEU A 77 -6.46 3.63 1.00
C LEU A 77 -7.55 3.01 0.11
N VAL A 78 -8.54 3.81 -0.31
CA VAL A 78 -9.63 3.34 -1.19
C VAL A 78 -9.06 2.78 -2.49
N LEU A 79 -8.14 3.51 -3.14
CA LEU A 79 -7.46 3.03 -4.34
C LEU A 79 -6.74 1.70 -4.12
N ALA A 80 -6.02 1.57 -3.01
CA ALA A 80 -5.28 0.36 -2.68
C ALA A 80 -6.21 -0.84 -2.49
N LEU A 81 -7.32 -0.65 -1.76
CA LEU A 81 -8.34 -1.68 -1.54
C LEU A 81 -9.02 -2.09 -2.86
N GLU A 82 -9.41 -1.14 -3.71
CA GLU A 82 -10.01 -1.42 -5.01
C GLU A 82 -9.06 -2.21 -5.94
N LYS A 83 -7.78 -1.83 -5.97
CA LYS A 83 -6.80 -2.45 -6.87
C LYS A 83 -6.27 -3.80 -6.37
N LEU A 84 -6.25 -3.99 -5.05
CA LEU A 84 -5.72 -5.19 -4.40
C LEU A 84 -6.82 -6.07 -3.81
N HIS A 85 -8.08 -5.87 -4.19
CA HIS A 85 -9.21 -6.65 -3.64
C HIS A 85 -8.99 -8.17 -3.78
N TYR A 86 -8.40 -8.65 -4.88
CA TYR A 86 -8.07 -10.06 -5.07
C TYR A 86 -7.14 -10.65 -3.99
N TYR A 87 -6.37 -9.81 -3.28
CA TYR A 87 -5.51 -10.22 -2.16
C TYR A 87 -6.16 -9.94 -0.80
N LEU A 88 -6.81 -8.79 -0.67
CA LEU A 88 -7.24 -8.26 0.62
C LEU A 88 -8.65 -8.68 1.02
N ASP A 89 -9.51 -8.96 0.04
CA ASP A 89 -10.88 -9.38 0.33
C ASP A 89 -10.88 -10.73 1.05
N GLY A 90 -11.62 -10.83 2.15
CA GLY A 90 -11.63 -11.98 3.06
C GLY A 90 -10.33 -12.24 3.84
N SER A 91 -9.26 -11.46 3.62
CA SER A 91 -7.97 -11.63 4.29
C SER A 91 -7.79 -10.66 5.46
N VAL A 92 -7.10 -11.10 6.52
CA VAL A 92 -6.65 -10.21 7.59
C VAL A 92 -5.33 -9.56 7.15
N PHE A 93 -5.30 -8.23 7.15
CA PHE A 93 -4.10 -7.47 6.83
C PHE A 93 -3.90 -6.31 7.80
N LYS A 94 -2.64 -5.87 7.93
CA LYS A 94 -2.26 -4.71 8.72
C LYS A 94 -2.02 -3.53 7.79
N LEU A 95 -2.79 -2.47 7.97
CA LEU A 95 -2.55 -1.19 7.31
C LEU A 95 -1.40 -0.44 8.01
N ILE A 96 -0.41 -0.02 7.23
CA ILE A 96 0.72 0.79 7.67
C ILE A 96 0.63 2.14 6.95
N THR A 97 0.45 3.19 7.76
CA THR A 97 0.37 4.57 7.29
C THR A 97 0.80 5.50 8.44
N ASP A 98 1.41 6.63 8.08
CA ASP A 98 1.70 7.75 8.97
C ASP A 98 0.45 8.62 9.23
N PHE A 99 -0.63 8.38 8.50
CA PHE A 99 -1.85 9.15 8.60
C PHE A 99 -2.69 8.79 9.83
N ASN A 100 -2.83 9.75 10.76
CA ASN A 100 -3.58 9.54 12.00
C ASN A 100 -5.10 9.51 11.81
N ALA A 101 -5.67 10.20 10.81
CA ALA A 101 -7.13 10.23 10.71
C ALA A 101 -7.74 8.91 10.19
N VAL A 102 -7.00 8.08 9.45
CA VAL A 102 -7.44 6.69 9.17
C VAL A 102 -7.53 5.89 10.46
N LYS A 103 -6.57 6.04 11.39
CA LYS A 103 -6.65 5.39 12.71
C LYS A 103 -7.88 5.86 13.48
N SER A 104 -8.18 7.16 13.43
CA SER A 104 -9.39 7.72 14.04
C SER A 104 -10.67 7.19 13.41
N LEU A 105 -10.72 7.06 12.07
CA LEU A 105 -11.86 6.56 11.33
C LEU A 105 -12.17 5.10 11.68
N LEU A 106 -11.14 4.27 11.88
CA LEU A 106 -11.31 2.88 12.35
C LEU A 106 -11.84 2.79 13.79
N ASN A 107 -11.63 3.83 14.60
CA ASN A 107 -12.06 3.88 16.00
C ASN A 107 -13.37 4.66 16.21
N MET A 108 -13.97 5.23 15.15
CA MET A 108 -15.27 5.88 15.27
C MET A 108 -16.35 4.82 15.54
N LYS A 109 -16.98 4.92 16.71
CA LYS A 109 -18.18 4.14 17.02
C LYS A 109 -19.34 4.69 16.19
N THR A 110 -20.00 3.81 15.44
CA THR A 110 -21.28 4.12 14.79
C THR A 110 -22.39 4.15 15.83
#